data_AF-A0A926YV21-F1
#
_entry.id   AF-A0A926YV21-F1
#
_cell.length_a   1.000
_cell.length_b   1.000
_cell.length_c   1.000
_cell.angle_alpha   90.00
_cell.angle_beta   90.00
_cell.angle_gamma   90.00
#
_symmetry.space_group_name_H-M   'P 1'
#
loop_
_entity.id
_entity.type
_entity.pdbx_description
1 polymer ?
#
loop_
_entity_poly.entity_id
_entity_poly.type
_entity_poly.pdbx_seq_one_letter_code
_entity_poly.pdbx_strand_id
1 'polypeptide(L)' 'MADRINVDIEGLRDRIDKAHASNPLWSKLSMAQKLRQLIEDALSAVEQEKDDEARS' A
#
# COMPACT_ATOMS: atom_id res chain seq x y z
N MET A 1 15.83 9.44 -22.50
CA MET A 1 16.27 8.49 -21.46
C MET A 1 15.07 8.26 -20.55
N ALA A 2 14.64 7.02 -20.33
CA ALA A 2 13.61 6.76 -19.34
C ALA A 2 14.22 6.99 -17.96
N ASP A 3 13.62 7.88 -17.16
CA ASP A 3 13.99 8.09 -15.76
C ASP A 3 13.80 6.77 -15.02
N ARG A 4 14.92 6.06 -14.79
CA ARG A 4 14.91 4.83 -14.00
C ARG A 4 14.85 5.24 -12.55
N ILE A 5 13.66 5.19 -11.96
CA ILE A 5 13.49 5.34 -10.52
C ILE A 5 14.21 4.14 -9.87
N ASN A 6 15.30 4.41 -9.15
CA ASN A 6 15.98 3.40 -8.37
C ASN A 6 15.17 3.19 -7.09
N VAL A 7 14.29 2.20 -7.10
CA VAL A 7 13.43 1.89 -5.96
C VAL A 7 14.13 0.83 -5.11
N ASP A 8 14.42 1.17 -3.85
CA ASP A 8 14.84 0.20 -2.84
C ASP A 8 13.65 -0.68 -2.45
N ILE A 9 13.48 -1.78 -3.18
CA ILE A 9 12.36 -2.71 -3.00
C ILE A 9 12.46 -3.44 -1.64
N GLU A 10 13.67 -3.74 -1.17
CA GLU A 10 13.87 -4.43 0.10
C GLU A 10 13.48 -3.52 1.28
N GLY A 11 13.97 -2.28 1.29
CA GLY A 11 13.60 -1.30 2.31
C GLY A 11 12.10 -1.01 2.34
N LEU A 12 11.43 -0.97 1.18
CA LEU A 12 9.97 -0.81 1.10
C LEU A 12 9.22 -1.99 1.69
N ARG A 13 9.66 -3.22 1.39
CA ARG A 13 9.03 -4.44 1.92
C ARG A 13 9.10 -4.47 3.45
N ASP A 14 10.26 -4.17 4.02
CA ASP A 14 10.46 -4.14 5.47
C ASP A 14 9.58 -3.08 6.15
N ARG A 15 9.44 -1.91 5.53
CA ARG A 15 8.58 -0.84 6.04
C ARG A 15 7.11 -1.25 6.02
N ILE A 16 6.66 -1.90 4.95
CA ILE A 16 5.30 -2.43 4.82
C ILE A 16 5.04 -3.48 5.90
N ASP A 17 5.92 -4.47 6.06
CA ASP A 17 5.73 -5.53 7.04
C ASP A 17 5.75 -4.98 8.49
N LYS A 18 6.54 -3.94 8.78
CA LYS A 18 6.49 -3.22 10.07
C LYS A 18 5.18 -2.47 10.28
N ALA A 19 4.67 -1.77 9.26
CA ALA A 19 3.42 -1.02 9.34
C ALA A 19 2.22 -1.94 9.65
N HIS A 20 2.25 -3.18 9.16
CA HIS A 20 1.21 -4.17 9.41
C HIS A 20 1.57 -5.20 10.50
N ALA A 21 2.62 -4.95 11.30
CA ALA A 21 3.07 -5.90 12.34
C ALA A 21 2.00 -6.19 13.40
N SER A 22 1.08 -5.25 13.64
CA SER A 22 -0.06 -5.43 14.54
C SER A 22 -1.18 -6.30 13.97
N ASN A 23 -1.16 -6.60 12.67
CA ASN A 23 -2.15 -7.44 12.01
C ASN A 23 -1.66 -8.91 11.95
N PRO A 24 -2.17 -9.82 12.79
CA PRO A 24 -1.73 -11.21 12.86
C PRO A 24 -2.05 -12.04 11.60
N LEU A 25 -2.91 -11.53 10.71
CA LEU A 25 -3.21 -12.16 9.43
C LEU A 25 -2.22 -11.73 8.34
N TRP A 26 -1.56 -10.58 8.50
CA TRP A 26 -0.67 -10.02 7.50
C TRP A 26 0.49 -10.95 7.14
N SER A 27 1.12 -11.56 8.15
CA SER A 27 2.22 -12.51 7.96
C SER A 27 1.80 -13.80 7.26
N LYS A 28 0.50 -14.11 7.23
CA LYS A 28 -0.07 -15.30 6.58
C LYS A 28 -0.47 -15.05 5.14
N LEU A 29 -0.52 -13.79 4.70
CA LEU A 29 -0.87 -13.44 3.33
C LEU A 29 0.29 -13.74 2.39
N SER A 30 -0.04 -14.29 1.23
CA SER A 30 0.90 -14.36 0.11
C SER A 30 1.25 -12.95 -0.38
N MET A 31 2.37 -12.81 -1.09
CA MET A 31 2.81 -11.52 -1.63
C MET A 31 1.73 -10.88 -2.53
N ALA A 32 1.08 -11.68 -3.37
CA ALA A 32 -0.01 -11.21 -4.25
C ALA A 32 -1.20 -10.66 -3.45
N GLN A 33 -1.56 -11.30 -2.32
CA GLN A 33 -2.64 -10.83 -1.45
C GLN A 33 -2.27 -9.55 -0.72
N LYS A 34 -1.02 -9.45 -0.23
CA LYS A 34 -0.51 -8.20 0.38
C LYS A 34 -0.56 -7.04 -0.61
N LEU A 35 -0.10 -7.25 -1.84
CA LEU A 35 -0.14 -6.24 -2.89
C LEU A 35 -1.58 -5.83 -3.23
N ARG A 36 -2.49 -6.79 -3.34
CA ARG A 36 -3.91 -6.52 -3.59
C ARG A 36 -4.50 -5.63 -2.49
N GLN A 37 -4.29 -5.98 -1.22
CA GLN A 37 -4.79 -5.20 -0.08
C GLN A 37 -4.28 -3.76 -0.13
N LEU A 38 -2.96 -3.58 -0.35
CA LEU A 38 -2.35 -2.24 -0.40
C LEU A 38 -2.92 -1.37 -1.53
N ILE A 39 -3.22 -1.98 -2.69
CA ILE A 39 -3.84 -1.28 -3.82
C ILE A 39 -5.28 -0.91 -3.48
N GLU A 40 -6.05 -1.83 -2.90
CA GLU A 40 -7.44 -1.56 -2.49
C GLU A 40 -7.50 -0.43 -1.44
N ASP A 41 -6.64 -0.48 -0.42
CA ASP A 41 -6.55 0.56 0.62
C ASP A 41 -6.22 1.94 0.02
N ALA A 42 -5.26 2.00 -0.91
CA ALA A 42 -4.87 3.24 -1.56
C ALA A 42 -5.98 3.79 -2.48
N LEU A 43 -6.69 2.93 -3.21
CA LEU A 43 -7.81 3.33 -4.04
C LEU A 43 -8.95 3.88 -3.19
N SER A 44 -9.31 3.21 -2.10
CA SER A 44 -10.35 3.68 -1.19
C SER A 44 -10.01 5.02 -0.54
N ALA A 45 -8.74 5.25 -0.18
CA ALA A 45 -8.31 6.55 0.34
C ALA A 45 -8.50 7.67 -0.70
N VAL A 46 -8.11 7.43 -1.96
CA VAL A 46 -8.28 8.41 -3.06
C VAL A 46 -9.75 8.66 -3.38
N GLU A 47 -10.59 7.63 -3.35
CA GLU A 47 -12.04 7.78 -3.55
C GLU A 47 -12.68 8.61 -2.42
N GLN A 48 -12.27 8.36 -1.17
CA GLN A 48 -12.76 9.11 -0.02
C GLN A 48 -12.32 10.58 -0.06
N GLU A 49 -11.05 10.87 -0.40
CA GLU A 49 -10.56 12.24 -0.57
C GLU A 49 -11.37 13.02 -1.61
N LYS A 50 -11.71 12.38 -2.75
CA LYS A 50 -12.55 13.00 -3.78
C LYS A 50 -13.98 13.26 -3.33
N ASP A 51 -14.55 12.33 -2.57
CA ASP A 51 -15.91 12.49 -2.03
C ASP A 51 -15.96 13.61 -0.98
N ASP A 52 -14.92 13.75 -0.16
CA ASP A 52 -14.81 14.81 0.85
C ASP A 52 -14.56 16.19 0.20
N GLU A 53 -13.77 16.26 -0.87
CA GLU A 53 -13.60 17.45 -1.71
C GLU A 53 -14.91 17.85 -2.41
N ALA A 54 -15.70 16.90 -2.91
CA ALA A 54 -16.96 17.18 -3.58
C ALA A 54 -18.08 17.65 -2.64
N ARG A 55 -17.95 17.42 -1.33
CA ARG A 55 -18.91 17.81 -0.29
C ARG A 55 -18.57 19.14 0.41
N SER A 56 -17.38 19.68 0.18
CA SER A 56 -16.89 20.94 0.75
C SER A 56 -17.13 22.12 -0.19
#